data_AF-A0A2N2ZAI3-F1
#
_entry.id   AF-A0A2N2ZAI3-F1
#
_cell.length_a   1.000
_cell.length_b   1.000
_cell.length_c   1.000
_cell.angle_alpha   90.00
_cell.angle_beta   90.00
_cell.angle_gamma   90.00
#
_symmetry.space_group_name_H-M   'P 1'
#
loop_
_entity.id
_entity.type
_entity.pdbx_description
1 polymer ?
#
loop_
_entity_poly.entity_id
_entity_poly.type
_entity_poly.pdbx_seq_one_letter_code
_entity_poly.pdbx_strand_id
1 'polypeptide(L)' 'DADAFAQWLLEDFQLDGETVMVAPAAGFYATPNTGLNQIRIAYVLKIDDLKRAVDILKIAIPAYQEHISKKIAVS' A
#
# COMPACT_ATOMS: atom_id res chain seq x y z
N ASP A 1 -8.94 -2.30 -2.82
CA ASP A 1 -9.04 -1.64 -1.50
C ASP A 1 -7.66 -1.70 -0.83
N ALA A 2 -7.52 -1.35 0.45
CA ALA A 2 -6.24 -1.34 1.14
C ALA A 2 -5.60 -2.74 1.25
N ASP A 3 -6.40 -3.80 1.37
CA ASP A 3 -5.91 -5.18 1.39
C ASP A 3 -5.27 -5.56 0.06
N ALA A 4 -5.98 -5.33 -1.05
CA ALA A 4 -5.45 -5.59 -2.39
C ALA A 4 -4.22 -4.73 -2.71
N PHE A 5 -4.17 -3.49 -2.22
CA PHE A 5 -2.98 -2.64 -2.37
C PHE A 5 -1.79 -3.17 -1.57
N ALA A 6 -2.00 -3.60 -0.33
CA ALA A 6 -0.94 -4.16 0.51
C ALA A 6 -0.35 -5.45 -0.08
N GLN A 7 -1.20 -6.32 -0.66
CA GLN A 7 -0.74 -7.51 -1.37
C GLN A 7 0.06 -7.13 -2.62
N TRP A 8 -0.48 -6.26 -3.46
CA TRP A 8 0.19 -5.82 -4.70
C TRP A 8 1.56 -5.16 -4.43
N LEU A 9 1.68 -4.39 -3.35
CA LEU A 9 2.97 -3.83 -2.92
C LEU A 9 4.04 -4.90 -2.74
N LEU A 10 3.69 -6.06 -2.18
CA LEU A 10 4.64 -7.12 -1.87
C LEU A 10 4.89 -8.07 -3.04
N GLU A 11 3.90 -8.29 -3.90
CA GLU A 11 3.98 -9.28 -4.98
C GLU A 11 4.44 -8.67 -6.31
N ASP A 12 4.01 -7.44 -6.61
CA ASP A 12 4.07 -6.89 -7.98
C ASP A 12 4.79 -5.54 -8.08
N PHE A 13 5.09 -4.89 -6.95
CA PHE A 13 5.71 -3.56 -6.94
C PHE A 13 7.06 -3.54 -6.26
N GLN A 14 8.00 -2.87 -6.91
CA GLN A 14 9.27 -2.49 -6.32
C GLN A 14 9.73 -1.15 -6.90
N LEU A 15 10.44 -0.38 -6.08
CA LEU A 15 11.16 0.81 -6.47
C LEU A 15 12.63 0.58 -6.12
N ASP A 16 13.50 0.55 -7.13
CA ASP A 16 14.94 0.30 -6.97
C ASP A 16 15.28 -0.99 -6.20
N GLY A 17 14.48 -2.04 -6.35
CA GLY A 17 14.68 -3.31 -5.64
C GLY A 17 14.06 -3.36 -4.23
N GLU A 18 13.35 -2.31 -3.82
CA GLU A 18 12.75 -2.19 -2.49
C GLU A 18 11.22 -2.09 -2.55
N THR A 19 10.55 -2.55 -1.50
CA THR A 19 9.11 -2.36 -1.30
C THR A 19 8.79 -2.10 0.17
N VAL A 20 7.52 -1.83 0.48
CA VAL A 20 7.04 -1.53 1.83
C VAL A 20 5.86 -2.42 2.18
N MET A 21 5.95 -3.09 3.32
CA MET A 21 4.81 -3.77 3.93
C MET A 21 3.97 -2.78 4.74
N VAL A 22 2.66 -2.78 4.52
CA VAL A 22 1.69 -1.97 5.26
C VAL A 22 0.61 -2.84 5.88
N ALA A 23 0.02 -2.40 6.99
CA ALA A 23 -1.09 -3.09 7.64
C ALA A 23 -2.43 -2.43 7.27
N PRO A 24 -3.33 -3.12 6.55
CA PRO A 24 -4.66 -2.61 6.27
C PRO A 24 -5.47 -2.36 7.55
N ALA A 25 -6.23 -1.26 7.58
CA ALA A 25 -6.92 -0.83 8.80
C ALA A 25 -8.26 -1.55 9.03
N ALA A 26 -8.85 -2.18 8.00
CA ALA A 26 -10.17 -2.80 8.09
C ALA A 26 -10.27 -3.82 9.24
N GLY A 27 -9.22 -4.62 9.47
CA GLY A 27 -9.17 -5.59 10.56
C GLY A 27 -9.14 -5.00 11.99
N PHE A 28 -9.01 -3.67 12.13
CA PHE A 28 -9.03 -2.98 13.43
C PHE A 28 -10.42 -2.46 13.82
N TYR A 29 -11.39 -2.49 12.90
CA TYR A 29 -12.75 -2.02 13.16
C TYR A 29 -13.71 -3.20 13.35
N ALA A 30 -14.56 -3.14 14.37
CA ALA A 30 -15.63 -4.10 14.56
C ALA A 30 -16.84 -3.82 13.64
N THR A 31 -16.97 -2.57 13.19
CA THR A 31 -18.05 -2.14 12.29
C THR A 31 -17.74 -2.59 10.85
N PRO A 32 -18.64 -3.34 10.20
CA PRO A 32 -18.45 -3.77 8.82
C PRO A 32 -18.19 -2.61 7.86
N ASN A 33 -17.45 -2.88 6.79
CA ASN A 33 -17.14 -1.92 5.70
C ASN A 33 -16.43 -0.63 6.16
N THR A 34 -15.79 -0.64 7.33
CA THR A 34 -15.03 0.50 7.85
C THR A 34 -13.54 0.31 7.60
N GLY A 35 -12.81 1.39 7.28
CA GLY A 35 -11.36 1.36 7.11
C GLY A 35 -10.85 0.68 5.83
N LEU A 36 -11.72 0.39 4.86
CA LEU A 36 -11.37 -0.31 3.61
C LEU A 36 -10.31 0.40 2.76
N ASN A 37 -10.14 1.71 2.92
CA ASN A 37 -9.14 2.52 2.20
C ASN A 37 -8.11 3.17 3.14
N GLN A 38 -7.95 2.60 4.34
CA GLN A 38 -7.03 3.10 5.36
C GLN A 38 -5.95 2.05 5.63
N ILE A 39 -4.75 2.52 5.96
CA ILE A 39 -3.63 1.68 6.42
C ILE A 39 -3.07 2.25 7.72
N ARG A 40 -2.34 1.42 8.47
CA ARG A 40 -1.60 1.81 9.67
C ARG A 40 -0.11 1.70 9.42
N ILE A 41 0.62 2.76 9.81
CA ILE A 41 2.09 2.82 9.74
C ILE A 41 2.64 2.76 11.16
N ALA A 42 3.64 1.90 11.38
CA ALA A 42 4.35 1.79 12.65
C ALA A 42 5.68 2.55 12.58
N TYR A 43 5.89 3.51 13.47
CA TYR A 43 7.15 4.26 13.58
C TYR A 43 8.21 3.49 14.37
N VAL A 44 8.66 2.36 13.82
CA VAL A 44 9.58 1.41 14.48
C VAL A 44 10.94 1.30 13.79
N LEU A 45 11.17 2.08 12.74
CA LEU A 45 12.42 2.10 11.98
C LEU A 45 13.24 3.36 12.28
N LYS A 46 14.48 3.40 11.79
CA LYS A 46 15.28 4.62 11.80
C LYS A 46 14.62 5.68 10.91
N ILE A 47 14.91 6.96 11.16
CA ILE A 47 14.30 8.08 10.45
C ILE A 47 14.53 7.97 8.94
N ASP A 48 15.71 7.55 8.50
CA ASP A 48 16.02 7.47 7.06
C ASP A 48 15.26 6.32 6.39
N ASP A 49 15.12 5.17 7.06
CA ASP A 49 14.31 4.06 6.57
C ASP A 49 12.81 4.45 6.50
N LEU A 50 12.31 5.22 7.47
CA LEU A 50 10.94 5.75 7.45
C LEU A 50 10.73 6.70 6.28
N LYS A 51 11.67 7.62 6.02
CA LYS A 51 11.60 8.52 4.86
C LYS A 51 11.58 7.72 3.56
N ARG A 52 12.48 6.74 3.43
CA ARG A 52 12.53 5.88 2.25
C ARG A 52 11.23 5.10 2.04
N ALA A 53 10.65 4.54 3.10
CA ALA A 53 9.36 3.87 3.01
C ALA A 53 8.23 4.81 2.54
N VAL A 54 8.22 6.05 3.04
CA VAL A 54 7.26 7.07 2.58
C VAL A 54 7.48 7.45 1.12
N ASP A 55 8.74 7.55 0.67
CA ASP A 55 9.06 7.82 -0.74
C ASP A 55 8.58 6.68 -1.65
N ILE A 56 8.78 5.42 -1.26
CA ILE A 56 8.26 4.26 -2.00
C ILE A 56 6.72 4.35 -2.09
N LEU A 57 6.03 4.58 -0.97
CA LEU A 57 4.57 4.70 -0.94
C LEU A 57 4.05 5.84 -1.83
N LYS A 58 4.76 6.98 -1.84
CA LYS A 58 4.41 8.15 -2.68
C LYS A 58 4.38 7.80 -4.17
N ILE A 59 5.27 6.92 -4.63
CA ILE A 59 5.32 6.46 -6.03
C ILE A 59 4.36 5.28 -6.26
N ALA A 60 4.23 4.38 -5.28
CA ALA A 60 3.38 3.19 -5.40
C ALA A 60 1.89 3.52 -5.56
N ILE A 61 1.38 4.54 -4.86
CA ILE A 61 -0.05 4.90 -4.89
C ILE A 61 -0.55 5.24 -6.31
N PRO A 62 0.05 6.21 -7.04
CA PRO A 62 -0.39 6.50 -8.41
C PRO A 62 -0.13 5.32 -9.36
N ALA A 63 0.96 4.59 -9.19
CA ALA A 63 1.25 3.40 -10.00
C ALA A 63 0.17 2.30 -9.83
N TYR A 64 -0.31 2.09 -8.61
CA TYR A 64 -1.39 1.15 -8.35
C TYR A 64 -2.71 1.60 -8.99
N GLN A 65 -3.04 2.89 -8.93
CA GLN A 65 -4.22 3.42 -9.61
C GLN A 65 -4.16 3.16 -11.11
N GLU A 66 -3.02 3.42 -11.75
CA GLU A 66 -2.82 3.13 -13.17
C GLU A 66 -2.90 1.62 -13.46
N HIS A 67 -2.30 0.78 -12.62
CA HIS A 67 -2.36 -0.69 -12.72
C HIS A 67 -3.82 -1.18 -12.72
N ILE A 68 -4.64 -0.67 -11.79
CA ILE A 68 -6.06 -1.02 -11.70
C ILE A 68 -6.83 -0.50 -12.92
N SER A 69 -6.59 0.73 -13.37
CA SER A 69 -7.23 1.28 -14.58
C SER A 69 -6.95 0.43 -15.81
N LYS A 70 -5.70 -0.02 -16.00
CA LYS A 70 -5.32 -0.93 -17.09
C LYS A 70 -5.99 -2.28 -16.95
N LYS A 71 -6.02 -2.87 -15.75
CA LYS A 71 -6.68 -4.15 -15.50
C LYS A 71 -8.16 -4.11 -15.89
N ILE A 72 -8.87 -3.06 -15.49
CA ILE A 72 -10.29 -2.86 -15.82
C ILE A 72 -10.50 -2.69 -17.33
N ALA A 73 -9.63 -1.96 -18.02
CA ALA A 73 -9.76 -1.73 -19.46
C ALA A 73 -9.59 -2.99 -20.33
N VAL A 74 -9.01 -4.06 -19.76
CA VAL A 74 -8.76 -5.35 -20.44
C VAL A 74 -9.65 -6.47 -19.86
N SER A 75 -10.58 -6.13 -18.95
CA SER A 75 -11.59 -7.03 -18.35
C SER A 75 -12.94 -6.86 -19.02
#